data_AF-A0A8I1QYT2-F1
#
_entry.id   AF-A0A8I1QYT2-F1
#
_cell.length_a   1.000
_cell.length_b   1.000
_cell.length_c   1.000
_cell.angle_alpha   90.00
_cell.angle_beta   90.00
_cell.angle_gamma   90.00
#
_symmetry.space_group_name_H-M   'P 1'
#
loop_
_entity.id
_entity.type
_entity.pdbx_description
1 polymer ?
#
loop_
_entity_poly.entity_id
_entity_poly.type
_entity_poly.pdbx_seq_one_letter_code
_entity_poly.pdbx_strand_id
1 'polypeptide(L)'
;MLHTYAIGDVHGRSDLLQTVITFCEEDAARRGGMPRIIFLGDIVDRGRDAKGCLEIVGRALADHPASIFLRGNHDDWFLRFLENDRRQLRTWFHDGGRETIDSYCDLDIDDAQRFIVSRHPGHLDLLRRSVFMVEDGPLLFVHAGVRPGVALGSQSPDDLMWIREPFLDHHGRLPRVIVHGHSVMNPPRPVVTENRISLDTGACWTGRLSVLVIDQAKQQLSFFQTDGDSGSIVKIDPVNHDRGDGTLLGDLSWLAPQQ
;
A
#
# COMPACT_ATOMS: atom_id res chain seq x y z
N MET A 1 10.38 2.89 20.96
CA MET A 1 8.95 2.68 20.71
C MET A 1 8.74 2.68 19.20
N LEU A 2 7.84 1.86 18.67
CA LEU A 2 7.50 1.86 17.24
C LEU A 2 6.20 2.63 17.02
N HIS A 3 6.14 3.41 15.96
CA HIS A 3 4.93 4.11 15.51
C HIS A 3 4.52 3.56 14.15
N THR A 4 3.30 3.07 14.00
CA THR A 4 2.85 2.38 12.78
C THR A 4 2.24 3.36 11.78
N TYR A 5 2.68 3.26 10.53
CA TYR A 5 2.20 4.03 9.38
C TYR A 5 1.79 3.07 8.27
N ALA A 6 0.68 3.31 7.59
CA ALA A 6 0.30 2.58 6.38
C ALA A 6 0.20 3.53 5.19
N ILE A 7 0.83 3.18 4.07
CA ILE A 7 0.92 4.00 2.86
C ILE A 7 0.11 3.31 1.75
N GLY A 8 -0.77 4.05 1.09
CA GLY A 8 -1.55 3.58 -0.06
C GLY A 8 -0.73 3.34 -1.31
N ASP A 9 -1.43 3.07 -2.42
CA ASP A 9 -0.87 2.72 -3.72
C ASP A 9 -0.04 3.88 -4.30
N VAL A 10 1.20 3.58 -4.68
CA VAL A 10 2.21 4.59 -5.04
C VAL A 10 2.29 4.79 -6.55
N HIS A 11 2.27 3.69 -7.31
CA HIS A 11 2.32 3.68 -8.76
C HIS A 11 3.37 4.60 -9.37
N GLY A 12 4.65 4.31 -9.12
CA GLY A 12 5.76 5.00 -9.78
C GLY A 12 5.89 6.49 -9.46
N ARG A 13 5.28 6.96 -8.37
CA ARG A 13 5.42 8.33 -7.83
C ARG A 13 6.47 8.41 -6.73
N SER A 14 7.74 8.25 -7.12
CA SER A 14 8.88 8.32 -6.19
C SER A 14 8.98 9.68 -5.49
N ASP A 15 8.55 10.75 -6.16
CA ASP A 15 8.45 12.09 -5.64
C ASP A 15 7.50 12.19 -4.44
N LEU A 16 6.28 11.63 -4.57
CA LEU A 16 5.31 11.60 -3.47
C LEU A 16 5.75 10.66 -2.36
N LEU A 17 6.27 9.49 -2.72
CA LEU A 17 6.72 8.48 -1.77
C LEU A 17 7.83 9.03 -0.87
N GLN A 18 8.82 9.72 -1.44
CA GLN A 18 9.91 10.31 -0.66
C GLN A 18 9.39 11.34 0.35
N THR A 19 8.42 12.17 -0.02
CA THR A 19 7.76 13.10 0.91
C THR A 19 7.07 12.38 2.06
N VAL A 20 6.34 11.29 1.77
CA VAL A 20 5.64 10.51 2.81
C VAL A 20 6.61 9.78 3.73
N ILE A 21 7.73 9.23 3.22
CA ILE A 21 8.75 8.60 4.04
C ILE A 21 9.36 9.60 5.03
N THR A 22 9.79 10.77 4.53
CA THR A 22 10.35 11.82 5.38
C THR A 22 9.36 12.22 6.48
N PHE A 23 8.08 12.38 6.14
CA PHE A 23 7.04 12.66 7.13
C PHE A 23 6.92 11.58 8.21
N CYS A 24 6.91 10.30 7.83
CA CYS A 24 6.80 9.20 8.79
C CYS A 24 7.98 9.18 9.77
N GLU A 25 9.20 9.41 9.26
CA GLU A 25 10.42 9.47 10.06
C GLU A 25 10.40 10.66 11.03
N GLU A 26 10.04 11.85 10.55
CA GLU A 26 9.94 13.06 11.37
C GLU A 26 8.82 12.98 12.43
N ASP A 27 7.66 12.42 12.08
CA ASP A 27 6.56 12.20 13.03
C ASP A 27 6.95 11.18 14.11
N ALA A 28 7.57 10.05 13.73
CA ALA A 28 8.04 9.05 14.68
C ALA A 28 9.10 9.60 15.63
N ALA A 29 10.07 10.36 15.10
CA ALA A 29 11.13 11.00 15.89
C ALA A 29 10.56 12.01 16.88
N ARG A 30 9.59 12.86 16.47
CA ARG A 30 8.89 13.80 17.37
C ARG A 30 8.14 13.08 18.49
N ARG A 31 7.67 11.86 18.25
CA ARG A 31 7.02 11.00 19.25
C ARG A 31 8.01 10.12 20.04
N GLY A 32 9.32 10.32 19.89
CA GLY A 32 10.35 9.58 20.61
C GLY A 32 10.47 8.11 20.22
N GLY A 33 10.23 7.78 18.94
CA GLY A 33 10.29 6.41 18.44
C GLY A 33 10.82 6.29 17.02
N MET A 34 10.75 5.08 16.48
CA MET A 34 11.10 4.77 15.09
C MET A 34 9.82 4.44 14.31
N PRO A 35 9.78 4.75 13.01
CA PRO A 35 8.63 4.39 12.19
C PRO A 35 8.63 2.88 11.90
N ARG A 36 7.42 2.32 11.84
CA ARG A 36 7.12 1.04 11.23
C ARG A 36 6.17 1.30 10.07
N ILE A 37 6.66 1.16 8.85
CA ILE A 37 5.95 1.55 7.64
C ILE A 37 5.40 0.29 6.97
N ILE A 38 4.10 0.28 6.71
CA ILE A 38 3.40 -0.77 5.98
C ILE A 38 3.07 -0.21 4.60
N PHE A 39 3.80 -0.64 3.58
CA PHE A 39 3.48 -0.33 2.19
C PHE A 39 2.37 -1.28 1.74
N LEU A 40 1.22 -0.77 1.32
CA LEU A 40 0.05 -1.58 0.98
C LEU A 40 0.15 -2.28 -0.39
N GLY A 41 1.24 -2.07 -1.13
CA GLY A 41 1.44 -2.64 -2.47
C GLY A 41 1.27 -1.61 -3.57
N ASP A 42 1.36 -2.08 -4.80
CA ASP A 42 1.26 -1.29 -6.02
C ASP A 42 2.26 -0.12 -6.01
N ILE A 43 3.52 -0.50 -5.81
CA ILE A 43 4.67 0.42 -5.80
C ILE A 43 5.05 0.81 -7.23
N VAL A 44 4.93 -0.16 -8.14
CA VAL A 44 5.32 -0.03 -9.56
C VAL A 44 4.13 0.32 -10.46
N ASP A 45 4.42 0.51 -11.74
CA ASP A 45 3.50 0.79 -12.84
C ASP A 45 2.86 2.19 -12.84
N ARG A 46 2.36 2.58 -14.01
CA ARG A 46 1.60 3.82 -14.32
C ARG A 46 2.40 5.11 -14.20
N GLY A 47 2.99 5.38 -13.05
CA GLY A 47 3.84 6.56 -12.85
C GLY A 47 5.21 6.42 -13.49
N ARG A 48 5.90 7.56 -13.59
CA ARG A 48 7.15 7.69 -14.38
C ARG A 48 8.39 7.05 -13.76
N ASP A 49 8.39 6.70 -12.47
CA ASP A 49 9.61 6.34 -11.74
C ASP A 49 9.42 5.17 -10.77
N ALA A 50 8.97 4.02 -11.29
CA ALA A 50 8.84 2.77 -10.53
C ALA A 50 10.19 2.30 -9.95
N LYS A 51 11.29 2.48 -10.70
CA LYS A 51 12.64 2.21 -10.22
C LYS A 51 12.97 2.99 -8.94
N GLY A 52 12.78 4.32 -8.95
CA GLY A 52 13.02 5.15 -7.78
C GLY A 52 12.13 4.79 -6.59
N CYS A 53 10.87 4.39 -6.83
CA CYS A 53 9.99 3.87 -5.78
C CYS A 53 10.57 2.63 -5.09
N LEU A 54 11.03 1.63 -5.85
CA LEU A 54 11.62 0.42 -5.27
C LEU A 54 12.96 0.70 -4.56
N GLU A 55 13.75 1.67 -5.03
CA GLU A 55 14.94 2.15 -4.32
C GLU A 55 14.61 2.82 -2.97
N ILE A 56 13.51 3.58 -2.89
CA ILE A 56 13.02 4.18 -1.65
C ILE A 56 12.50 3.11 -0.69
N VAL A 57 11.65 2.19 -1.16
CA VAL A 57 11.12 1.09 -0.34
C VAL A 57 12.27 0.22 0.20
N GLY A 58 13.23 -0.15 -0.64
CA GLY A 58 14.39 -0.93 -0.24
C GLY A 58 15.21 -0.27 0.88
N ARG A 59 15.45 1.04 0.78
CA ARG A 59 16.13 1.81 1.84
C ARG A 59 15.31 1.87 3.12
N ALA A 60 14.01 2.20 3.03
CA ALA A 60 13.13 2.29 4.19
C ALA A 60 13.05 0.96 4.96
N LEU A 61 13.02 -0.19 4.27
CA LEU A 61 13.04 -1.51 4.92
C LEU A 61 14.40 -1.86 5.56
N ALA A 62 15.51 -1.34 5.01
CA ALA A 62 16.83 -1.54 5.58
C ALA A 62 17.03 -0.68 6.84
N ASP A 63 16.60 0.59 6.79
CA ASP A 63 16.72 1.54 7.89
C ASP A 63 15.73 1.23 9.02
N HIS A 64 14.54 0.70 8.66
CA HIS A 64 13.46 0.38 9.60
C HIS A 64 13.01 -1.09 9.44
N PRO A 65 13.74 -2.07 10.02
CA PRO A 65 13.48 -3.50 9.79
C PRO A 65 12.12 -4.04 10.22
N ALA A 66 11.36 -3.27 11.02
CA ALA A 66 9.99 -3.61 11.41
C ALA A 66 8.95 -3.26 10.33
N SER A 67 9.34 -2.48 9.32
CA SER A 67 8.52 -2.10 8.18
C SER A 67 8.28 -3.30 7.25
N ILE A 68 7.17 -3.27 6.52
CA ILE A 68 6.69 -4.40 5.72
C ILE A 68 6.21 -3.89 4.36
N PHE A 69 6.54 -4.64 3.31
CA PHE A 69 6.03 -4.44 1.96
C PHE A 69 4.99 -5.52 1.64
N LEU A 70 3.74 -5.11 1.45
CA LEU A 70 2.69 -5.98 0.94
C LEU A 70 2.76 -6.08 -0.58
N ARG A 71 2.51 -7.26 -1.14
CA ARG A 71 2.45 -7.47 -2.57
C ARG A 71 1.13 -6.94 -3.13
N GLY A 72 1.21 -5.92 -3.97
CA GLY A 72 0.09 -5.52 -4.82
C GLY A 72 0.03 -6.33 -6.11
N ASN A 73 -1.08 -6.21 -6.84
CA ASN A 73 -1.25 -6.95 -8.08
C ASN A 73 -0.30 -6.47 -9.19
N HIS A 74 0.05 -5.17 -9.20
CA HIS A 74 1.04 -4.63 -10.14
C HIS A 74 2.45 -5.10 -9.79
N ASP A 75 2.77 -5.16 -8.50
CA ASP A 75 4.04 -5.71 -8.02
C ASP A 75 4.19 -7.19 -8.40
N ASP A 76 3.11 -7.98 -8.33
CA ASP A 76 3.10 -9.39 -8.73
C ASP A 76 3.32 -9.56 -10.24
N TRP A 77 2.68 -8.74 -11.08
CA TRP A 77 2.95 -8.74 -12.52
C TRP A 77 4.40 -8.43 -12.84
N PHE A 78 4.98 -7.42 -12.20
CA PHE A 78 6.38 -7.08 -12.41
C PHE A 78 7.31 -8.19 -11.92
N LEU A 79 7.06 -8.78 -10.75
CA LEU A 79 7.81 -9.93 -10.25
C LEU A 79 7.78 -11.10 -11.26
N ARG A 80 6.60 -11.44 -11.77
CA ARG A 80 6.43 -12.52 -12.77
C ARG A 80 7.21 -12.23 -14.04
N PHE A 81 7.18 -11.00 -14.53
CA PHE A 81 8.01 -10.59 -15.65
C PHE A 81 9.50 -10.80 -15.37
N LEU A 82 10.00 -10.40 -14.20
CA LEU A 82 11.40 -10.59 -13.82
C LEU A 82 11.78 -12.07 -13.68
N GLU A 83 10.83 -12.93 -13.31
CA GLU A 83 10.98 -14.38 -13.26
C GLU A 83 10.73 -15.07 -14.61
N ASN A 84 10.65 -14.29 -15.68
CA ASN A 84 10.43 -14.74 -17.05
C ASN A 84 9.08 -15.47 -17.26
N ASP A 85 8.08 -15.20 -16.43
CA ASP A 85 6.69 -15.58 -16.66
C ASP A 85 5.99 -14.48 -17.48
N ARG A 86 5.67 -14.82 -18.74
CA ARG A 86 5.05 -13.89 -19.70
C ARG A 86 3.51 -13.95 -19.71
N ARG A 87 2.89 -14.75 -18.86
CA ARG A 87 1.43 -14.81 -18.75
C ARG A 87 0.89 -13.41 -18.38
N GLN A 88 -0.18 -12.98 -19.04
CA GLN A 88 -0.80 -11.65 -18.86
C GLN A 88 0.10 -10.44 -19.22
N LEU A 89 1.27 -10.63 -19.85
CA LEU A 89 2.17 -9.54 -20.21
C LEU A 89 1.47 -8.41 -20.99
N ARG A 90 0.58 -8.76 -21.92
CA ARG A 90 -0.20 -7.76 -22.69
C ARG A 90 -1.17 -6.97 -21.82
N THR A 91 -1.78 -7.60 -20.83
CA THR A 91 -2.69 -6.96 -19.87
C THR A 91 -1.90 -6.01 -18.98
N TRP A 92 -0.82 -6.52 -18.37
CA TRP A 92 0.07 -5.70 -17.56
C TRP A 92 0.59 -4.45 -18.30
N PHE A 93 0.98 -4.61 -19.57
CA PHE A 93 1.43 -3.49 -20.41
C PHE A 93 0.33 -2.48 -20.75
N HIS A 94 -0.93 -2.90 -20.75
CA HIS A 94 -2.06 -1.99 -20.89
C HIS A 94 -2.30 -1.19 -19.61
N ASP A 95 -2.00 -1.80 -18.46
CA ASP A 95 -2.27 -1.24 -17.12
C ASP A 95 -1.07 -0.53 -16.47
N GLY A 96 -0.04 -0.17 -17.25
CA GLY A 96 1.07 0.68 -16.80
C GLY A 96 2.42 -0.02 -16.65
N GLY A 97 2.53 -1.29 -17.08
CA GLY A 97 3.78 -2.05 -17.00
C GLY A 97 4.91 -1.54 -17.91
N ARG A 98 4.59 -0.78 -18.96
CA ARG A 98 5.60 -0.20 -19.86
C ARG A 98 6.39 0.89 -19.15
N GLU A 99 5.69 1.76 -18.44
CA GLU A 99 6.27 2.85 -17.65
C GLU A 99 7.24 2.30 -16.59
N THR A 100 6.95 1.13 -16.02
CA THR A 100 7.90 0.43 -15.16
C THR A 100 9.18 0.08 -15.90
N ILE A 101 9.09 -0.58 -17.06
CA ILE A 101 10.28 -0.95 -17.85
C ILE A 101 11.08 0.29 -18.28
N ASP A 102 10.39 1.32 -18.79
CA ASP A 102 10.99 2.57 -19.26
C ASP A 102 11.73 3.31 -18.13
N SER A 103 11.28 3.17 -16.88
CA SER A 103 11.99 3.73 -15.70
C SER A 103 13.34 3.05 -15.40
N TYR A 104 13.57 1.85 -15.93
CA TYR A 104 14.83 1.12 -15.78
C TYR A 104 15.77 1.29 -16.97
N CYS A 105 15.25 1.20 -18.19
CA CYS A 105 16.05 1.18 -19.40
C CYS A 105 15.22 1.42 -20.67
N ASP A 106 15.88 1.87 -21.73
CA ASP A 106 15.34 1.94 -23.09
C ASP A 106 15.83 0.72 -23.88
N LEU A 107 15.21 -0.43 -23.66
CA LEU A 107 15.55 -1.73 -24.26
C LEU A 107 14.29 -2.47 -24.69
N ASP A 108 14.44 -3.46 -25.58
CA ASP A 108 13.34 -4.38 -25.86
C ASP A 108 12.97 -5.23 -24.63
N ILE A 109 11.83 -5.90 -24.70
CA ILE A 109 11.25 -6.63 -23.57
C ILE A 109 12.13 -7.74 -23.00
N ASP A 110 12.91 -8.42 -23.85
CA ASP A 110 13.72 -9.56 -23.46
C ASP A 110 15.08 -9.10 -22.91
N ASP A 111 15.66 -8.07 -23.52
CA ASP A 111 16.86 -7.41 -23.03
C ASP A 111 16.59 -6.64 -21.73
N ALA A 112 15.44 -5.98 -21.59
CA ALA A 112 15.04 -5.29 -20.37
C ALA A 112 14.93 -6.25 -19.19
N GLN A 113 14.31 -7.42 -19.38
CA GLN A 113 14.21 -8.42 -18.31
C GLN A 113 15.60 -8.85 -17.82
N ARG A 114 16.51 -9.21 -18.73
CA ARG A 114 17.88 -9.61 -18.39
C ARG A 114 18.66 -8.48 -17.74
N PHE A 115 18.50 -7.27 -18.27
CA PHE A 115 19.13 -6.07 -17.73
C PHE A 115 18.70 -5.84 -16.28
N ILE A 116 17.39 -5.80 -15.99
CA ILE A 116 16.87 -5.49 -14.66
C ILE A 116 17.31 -6.57 -13.66
N VAL A 117 17.17 -7.86 -13.99
CA VAL A 117 17.59 -8.95 -13.09
C VAL A 117 19.09 -8.89 -12.79
N SER A 118 19.94 -8.56 -13.77
CA SER A 118 21.38 -8.48 -13.55
C SER A 118 21.83 -7.23 -12.81
N ARG A 119 21.21 -6.07 -13.08
CA ARG A 119 21.65 -4.77 -12.58
C ARG A 119 20.95 -4.34 -11.30
N HIS A 120 19.75 -4.87 -11.05
CA HIS A 120 18.91 -4.54 -9.89
C HIS A 120 18.44 -5.82 -9.14
N PRO A 121 19.35 -6.75 -8.77
CA PRO A 121 18.96 -7.99 -8.09
C PRO A 121 18.23 -7.72 -6.75
N GLY A 122 18.59 -6.63 -6.06
CA GLY A 122 17.93 -6.22 -4.83
C GLY A 122 16.44 -5.88 -4.99
N HIS A 123 16.01 -5.41 -6.16
CA HIS A 123 14.59 -5.13 -6.43
C HIS A 123 13.81 -6.43 -6.64
N LEU A 124 14.40 -7.41 -7.33
CA LEU A 124 13.82 -8.75 -7.44
C LEU A 124 13.67 -9.41 -6.07
N ASP A 125 14.72 -9.35 -5.23
CA ASP A 125 14.68 -9.90 -3.88
C ASP A 125 13.66 -9.19 -2.98
N LEU A 126 13.53 -7.87 -3.12
CA LEU A 126 12.51 -7.08 -2.44
C LEU A 126 11.10 -7.55 -2.79
N LEU A 127 10.80 -7.71 -4.09
CA LEU A 127 9.51 -8.19 -4.57
C LEU A 127 9.24 -9.63 -4.12
N ARG A 128 10.24 -10.52 -4.13
CA ARG A 128 10.10 -11.89 -3.63
C ARG A 128 9.76 -11.96 -2.14
N ARG A 129 10.32 -11.04 -1.35
CA ARG A 129 10.13 -10.97 0.10
C ARG A 129 8.84 -10.26 0.53
N SER A 130 8.14 -9.57 -0.38
CA SER A 130 6.85 -8.98 -0.05
C SER A 130 5.84 -10.05 0.36
N VAL A 131 4.94 -9.69 1.28
CA VAL A 131 3.97 -10.61 1.89
C VAL A 131 2.55 -10.25 1.46
N PHE A 132 1.58 -11.15 1.65
CA PHE A 132 0.20 -10.89 1.21
C PHE A 132 -0.70 -10.32 2.31
N MET A 133 -0.34 -10.52 3.57
CA MET A 133 -1.10 -10.01 4.71
C MET A 133 -0.21 -9.75 5.92
N VAL A 134 -0.61 -8.80 6.77
CA VAL A 134 -0.02 -8.54 8.08
C VAL A 134 -1.12 -8.37 9.11
N GLU A 135 -1.10 -9.20 10.15
CA GLU A 135 -1.97 -9.03 11.32
C GLU A 135 -1.28 -8.13 12.35
N ASP A 136 -2.01 -7.16 12.91
CA ASP A 136 -1.52 -6.24 13.94
C ASP A 136 -2.64 -5.90 14.94
N GLY A 137 -2.80 -6.75 15.95
CA GLY A 137 -3.88 -6.63 16.92
C GLY A 137 -5.26 -6.64 16.23
N PRO A 138 -6.10 -5.60 16.37
CA PRO A 138 -7.41 -5.55 15.75
C PRO A 138 -7.38 -5.26 14.24
N LEU A 139 -6.21 -4.97 13.67
CA LEU A 139 -6.03 -4.61 12.27
C LEU A 139 -5.50 -5.78 11.43
N LEU A 140 -5.90 -5.80 10.17
CA LEU A 140 -5.30 -6.60 9.11
C LEU A 140 -4.93 -5.68 7.95
N PHE A 141 -3.67 -5.69 7.54
CA PHE A 141 -3.21 -5.01 6.33
C PHE A 141 -3.14 -6.01 5.18
N VAL A 142 -3.78 -5.67 4.06
CA VAL A 142 -3.78 -6.42 2.80
C VAL A 142 -3.81 -5.43 1.64
N HIS A 143 -3.40 -5.84 0.45
CA HIS A 143 -3.42 -4.93 -0.70
C HIS A 143 -4.84 -4.57 -1.14
N ALA A 144 -5.67 -5.56 -1.49
CA ALA A 144 -7.02 -5.31 -2.01
C ALA A 144 -8.13 -5.50 -0.97
N GLY A 145 -8.14 -6.64 -0.28
CA GLY A 145 -9.20 -6.97 0.66
C GLY A 145 -9.18 -8.42 1.09
N VAL A 146 -10.29 -8.89 1.68
CA VAL A 146 -10.48 -10.29 2.05
C VAL A 146 -11.82 -10.80 1.53
N ARG A 147 -11.89 -12.07 1.16
CA ARG A 147 -13.15 -12.73 0.83
C ARG A 147 -13.97 -12.96 2.10
N PRO A 148 -15.14 -12.33 2.27
CA PRO A 148 -15.99 -12.55 3.44
C PRO A 148 -16.43 -14.00 3.56
N GLY A 149 -16.56 -14.48 4.80
CA GLY A 149 -16.92 -15.88 5.10
C GLY A 149 -15.76 -16.87 4.96
N VAL A 150 -14.60 -16.45 4.46
CA VAL A 150 -13.38 -17.28 4.42
C VAL A 150 -12.45 -16.87 5.56
N ALA A 151 -11.91 -17.87 6.28
CA ALA A 151 -10.96 -17.62 7.37
C ALA A 151 -9.71 -16.91 6.86
N LEU A 152 -9.09 -16.05 7.68
CA LEU A 152 -7.92 -15.26 7.27
C LEU A 152 -6.76 -16.11 6.74
N GLY A 153 -6.41 -17.19 7.46
CA GLY A 153 -5.37 -18.14 7.03
C GLY A 153 -5.75 -19.02 5.82
N SER A 154 -6.96 -18.85 5.26
CA SER A 154 -7.45 -19.56 4.08
C SER A 154 -7.80 -18.62 2.92
N GLN A 155 -7.48 -17.33 3.05
CA GLN A 155 -7.59 -16.37 1.94
C GLN A 155 -6.64 -16.75 0.82
N SER A 156 -7.10 -16.64 -0.42
CA SER A 156 -6.24 -16.87 -1.59
C SER A 156 -5.36 -15.64 -1.84
N PRO A 157 -4.10 -15.80 -2.30
CA PRO A 157 -3.29 -14.66 -2.72
C PRO A 157 -3.97 -13.78 -3.77
N ASP A 158 -4.73 -14.40 -4.69
CA ASP A 158 -5.50 -13.67 -5.69
C ASP A 158 -6.54 -12.76 -5.05
N ASP A 159 -7.32 -13.23 -4.06
CA ASP A 159 -8.26 -12.37 -3.34
C ASP A 159 -7.54 -11.21 -2.64
N LEU A 160 -6.43 -11.50 -1.95
CA LEU A 160 -5.66 -10.49 -1.22
C LEU A 160 -5.09 -9.40 -2.11
N MET A 161 -4.87 -9.69 -3.40
CA MET A 161 -4.32 -8.75 -4.39
C MET A 161 -5.36 -8.14 -5.34
N TRP A 162 -6.52 -8.77 -5.54
CA TRP A 162 -7.44 -8.39 -6.62
C TRP A 162 -8.88 -8.16 -6.20
N ILE A 163 -9.30 -8.59 -5.01
CA ILE A 163 -10.71 -8.57 -4.67
C ILE A 163 -11.26 -7.14 -4.59
N ARG A 164 -12.38 -6.92 -5.28
CA ARG A 164 -13.24 -5.75 -5.11
C ARG A 164 -14.56 -6.22 -4.55
N GLU A 165 -15.33 -6.97 -5.33
CA GLU A 165 -16.55 -7.63 -4.89
C GLU A 165 -16.29 -9.11 -4.57
N PRO A 166 -16.94 -9.67 -3.54
CA PRO A 166 -17.95 -9.06 -2.68
C PRO A 166 -17.39 -8.28 -1.48
N PHE A 167 -16.08 -8.00 -1.42
CA PHE A 167 -15.45 -7.36 -0.26
C PHE A 167 -15.94 -5.92 0.00
N LEU A 168 -15.90 -5.04 -1.01
CA LEU A 168 -16.29 -3.63 -0.88
C LEU A 168 -17.77 -3.45 -0.51
N ASP A 169 -18.61 -4.38 -0.97
CA ASP A 169 -20.05 -4.44 -0.70
C ASP A 169 -20.38 -5.18 0.60
N HIS A 170 -19.41 -5.78 1.28
CA HIS A 170 -19.68 -6.51 2.51
C HIS A 170 -20.00 -5.57 3.67
N HIS A 171 -21.16 -5.79 4.29
CA HIS A 171 -21.58 -5.10 5.51
C HIS A 171 -21.30 -5.94 6.75
N GLY A 172 -21.01 -5.25 7.85
CA GLY A 172 -20.89 -5.85 9.16
C GLY A 172 -19.48 -6.37 9.47
N ARG A 173 -19.38 -7.17 10.53
CA ARG A 173 -18.10 -7.48 11.17
C ARG A 173 -17.26 -8.48 10.36
N LEU A 174 -16.05 -8.07 10.02
CA LEU A 174 -14.96 -8.95 9.56
C LEU A 174 -14.10 -9.43 10.75
N PRO A 175 -13.28 -10.49 10.58
CA PRO A 175 -12.43 -11.00 11.67
C PRO A 175 -11.51 -9.94 12.30
N ARG A 176 -11.09 -8.96 11.49
CA ARG A 176 -10.30 -7.78 11.87
C ARG A 176 -10.75 -6.59 11.03
N VAL A 177 -10.38 -5.38 11.44
CA VAL A 177 -10.53 -4.17 10.61
C VAL A 177 -9.51 -4.22 9.48
N ILE A 178 -9.99 -4.10 8.24
CA ILE A 178 -9.14 -4.26 7.05
C ILE A 178 -8.60 -2.91 6.59
N VAL A 179 -7.28 -2.73 6.58
CA VAL A 179 -6.62 -1.57 5.99
C VAL A 179 -6.08 -1.98 4.62
N HIS A 180 -6.52 -1.30 3.56
CA HIS A 180 -6.23 -1.72 2.19
C HIS A 180 -6.12 -0.56 1.19
N GLY A 181 -5.57 -0.89 0.03
CA GLY A 181 -5.40 -0.05 -1.16
C GLY A 181 -6.25 -0.57 -2.33
N HIS A 182 -5.65 -0.66 -3.52
CA HIS A 182 -6.13 -1.26 -4.78
C HIS A 182 -7.33 -0.57 -5.47
N SER A 183 -8.30 -0.14 -4.67
CA SER A 183 -9.53 0.47 -5.16
C SER A 183 -9.47 1.97 -4.98
N VAL A 184 -9.17 2.69 -6.07
CA VAL A 184 -9.12 4.16 -6.07
C VAL A 184 -10.43 4.75 -5.56
N MET A 185 -10.33 5.55 -4.51
CA MET A 185 -11.47 6.20 -3.87
C MET A 185 -11.82 7.52 -4.56
N ASN A 186 -13.13 7.80 -4.67
CA ASN A 186 -13.66 9.06 -5.20
C ASN A 186 -14.65 9.69 -4.20
N PRO A 187 -14.42 10.92 -3.69
CA PRO A 187 -13.26 11.79 -3.96
C PRO A 187 -11.93 11.16 -3.52
N PRO A 188 -10.76 11.64 -4.01
CA PRO A 188 -9.44 11.07 -3.71
C PRO A 188 -9.02 11.37 -2.28
N ARG A 189 -9.64 10.66 -1.34
CA ARG A 189 -9.44 10.69 0.10
C ARG A 189 -9.59 9.27 0.66
N PRO A 190 -8.93 8.97 1.79
CA PRO A 190 -9.20 7.74 2.51
C PRO A 190 -10.68 7.58 2.83
N VAL A 191 -11.20 6.35 2.76
CA VAL A 191 -12.59 6.04 3.09
C VAL A 191 -12.61 5.12 4.31
N VAL A 192 -13.44 5.46 5.29
CA VAL A 192 -13.63 4.65 6.50
C VAL A 192 -15.08 4.21 6.59
N THR A 193 -15.27 2.92 6.84
CA THR A 193 -16.58 2.29 7.07
C THR A 193 -16.58 1.62 8.46
N GLU A 194 -17.54 0.73 8.75
CA GLU A 194 -17.60 -0.04 9.98
C GLU A 194 -16.57 -1.19 10.07
N ASN A 195 -15.97 -1.59 8.94
CA ASN A 195 -15.10 -2.78 8.89
C ASN A 195 -13.80 -2.61 8.11
N ARG A 196 -13.62 -1.51 7.36
CA ARG A 196 -12.42 -1.26 6.57
C ARG A 196 -12.02 0.21 6.50
N ILE A 197 -10.74 0.41 6.21
CA ILE A 197 -10.09 1.68 5.94
C ILE A 197 -9.38 1.56 4.57
N SER A 198 -9.82 2.33 3.59
CA SER A 198 -9.23 2.36 2.25
C SER A 198 -8.29 3.55 2.10
N LEU A 199 -7.08 3.33 1.59
CA LEU A 199 -6.02 4.35 1.45
C LEU A 199 -5.63 4.65 -0.01
N ASP A 200 -6.17 3.94 -1.00
CA ASP A 200 -5.90 4.25 -2.40
C ASP A 200 -6.62 5.53 -2.84
N THR A 201 -5.85 6.59 -2.99
CA THR A 201 -6.29 7.92 -3.45
C THR A 201 -5.84 8.21 -4.89
N GLY A 202 -5.38 7.20 -5.62
CA GLY A 202 -4.99 7.28 -7.03
C GLY A 202 -3.76 8.16 -7.24
N ALA A 203 -2.71 7.97 -6.45
CA ALA A 203 -1.57 8.89 -6.36
C ALA A 203 -0.92 9.25 -7.71
N CYS A 204 -0.83 8.29 -8.64
CA CYS A 204 -0.27 8.55 -9.97
C CYS A 204 -1.09 9.53 -10.81
N TRP A 205 -2.41 9.60 -10.60
CA TRP A 205 -3.32 10.49 -11.33
C TRP A 205 -3.62 11.79 -10.58
N THR A 206 -3.69 11.72 -9.26
CA THR A 206 -4.19 12.83 -8.43
C THR A 206 -3.09 13.65 -7.79
N GLY A 207 -1.86 13.11 -7.74
CA GLY A 207 -0.78 13.66 -6.92
C GLY A 207 -1.01 13.49 -5.42
N ARG A 208 -2.02 12.71 -5.01
CA ARG A 208 -2.39 12.50 -3.61
C ARG A 208 -2.03 11.07 -3.22
N LEU A 209 -0.93 10.90 -2.51
CA LEU A 209 -0.54 9.67 -1.84
C LEU A 209 -0.97 9.79 -0.37
N SER A 210 -1.82 8.88 0.08
CA SER A 210 -2.34 8.90 1.45
C SER A 210 -1.49 8.06 2.41
N VAL A 211 -1.46 8.49 3.67
CA VAL A 211 -0.84 7.77 4.78
C VAL A 211 -1.76 7.79 6.00
N LEU A 212 -1.90 6.63 6.63
CA LEU A 212 -2.57 6.45 7.90
C LEU A 212 -1.52 6.35 9.02
N VAL A 213 -1.66 7.19 10.04
CA VAL A 213 -0.89 7.12 11.28
C VAL A 213 -1.73 6.45 12.36
N ILE A 214 -1.18 5.42 13.00
CA ILE A 214 -1.89 4.56 13.95
C ILE A 214 -1.21 4.66 15.32
N ASP A 215 -1.94 5.16 16.31
CA ASP A 215 -1.51 5.20 17.72
C ASP A 215 -2.49 4.34 18.54
N GLN A 216 -2.19 3.04 18.66
CA GLN A 216 -3.05 2.09 19.39
C GLN A 216 -3.10 2.40 20.89
N ALA A 217 -2.01 2.90 21.47
CA ALA A 217 -1.94 3.24 22.88
C ALA A 217 -2.88 4.39 23.25
N LYS A 218 -3.04 5.37 22.35
CA LYS A 218 -3.99 6.48 22.51
C LYS A 218 -5.34 6.25 21.83
N GLN A 219 -5.51 5.09 21.16
CA GLN A 219 -6.69 4.79 20.36
C GLN A 219 -6.99 5.89 19.34
N GLN A 220 -5.97 6.31 18.58
CA GLN A 220 -6.06 7.38 17.60
C GLN A 220 -5.65 6.92 16.21
N LEU A 221 -6.45 7.35 15.23
CA LEU A 221 -6.12 7.29 13.81
C LEU A 221 -5.99 8.73 13.29
N SER A 222 -5.00 8.99 12.45
CA SER A 222 -4.86 10.26 11.76
C SER A 222 -4.49 10.04 10.30
N PHE A 223 -5.13 10.78 9.41
CA PHE A 223 -4.96 10.63 7.97
C PHE A 223 -4.21 11.83 7.43
N PHE A 224 -3.26 11.56 6.54
CA PHE A 224 -2.52 12.59 5.83
C PHE A 224 -2.46 12.23 4.35
N GLN A 225 -2.21 13.22 3.50
CA GLN A 225 -1.96 13.00 2.09
C GLN A 225 -1.00 14.04 1.54
N THR A 226 -0.28 13.70 0.48
CA THR A 226 0.40 14.72 -0.34
C THR A 226 -0.65 15.61 -1.02
N ASP A 227 -0.33 16.88 -1.20
CA ASP A 227 -1.24 17.84 -1.85
C ASP A 227 -0.82 18.09 -3.31
N GLY A 228 -1.18 17.16 -4.19
CA GLY A 228 -0.97 17.27 -5.63
C GLY A 228 0.50 17.13 -6.05
N ASP A 229 1.04 18.14 -6.71
CA ASP A 229 2.42 18.11 -7.25
C ASP A 229 3.49 18.61 -6.27
N SER A 230 3.13 18.84 -5.01
CA SER A 230 4.02 19.47 -4.04
C SER A 230 4.58 18.49 -3.00
N GLY A 231 5.86 18.66 -2.67
CA GLY A 231 6.58 17.95 -1.61
C GLY A 231 6.12 18.30 -0.19
N SER A 232 4.83 18.56 -0.02
CA SER A 232 4.18 18.85 1.26
C SER A 232 3.11 17.81 1.55
N ILE A 233 2.94 17.52 2.83
CA ILE A 233 1.95 16.58 3.33
C ILE A 233 1.00 17.32 4.27
N VAL A 234 -0.30 17.09 4.11
CA VAL A 234 -1.35 17.77 4.87
C VAL A 234 -2.17 16.75 5.64
N LYS A 235 -2.57 17.12 6.87
CA LYS A 235 -3.56 16.35 7.63
C LYS A 235 -4.93 16.52 6.98
N ILE A 236 -5.70 15.45 6.88
CA ILE A 236 -7.02 15.45 6.28
C ILE A 236 -8.02 14.66 7.10
N ASP A 237 -9.30 14.95 6.87
CA ASP A 237 -10.39 14.09 7.30
C ASP A 237 -10.70 13.07 6.20
N PRO A 238 -10.87 11.78 6.57
CA PRO A 238 -11.32 10.77 5.62
C PRO A 238 -12.79 10.98 5.25
N VAL A 239 -13.24 10.33 4.19
CA VAL A 239 -14.68 10.18 3.92
C VAL A 239 -15.22 9.13 4.90
N ASN A 240 -16.06 9.59 5.83
CA ASN A 240 -16.75 8.72 6.77
C ASN A 240 -18.01 8.15 6.09
N HIS A 241 -17.93 6.92 5.60
CA HIS A 241 -19.01 6.28 4.85
C HIS A 241 -19.80 5.34 5.77
N ASP A 242 -20.81 5.90 6.44
CA ASP A 242 -21.79 5.13 7.19
C ASP A 242 -22.76 4.45 6.22
N ARG A 243 -22.82 3.12 6.30
CA ARG A 243 -23.68 2.29 5.46
C ARG A 243 -24.89 1.73 6.23
N GLY A 244 -25.20 2.30 7.39
CA GLY A 244 -26.27 1.87 8.30
C GLY A 244 -25.76 1.13 9.55
N ASP A 245 -24.46 0.87 9.63
CA ASP A 245 -23.80 0.12 10.70
C ASP A 245 -22.89 1.03 11.57
N GLY A 246 -22.91 2.34 11.33
CA GLY A 246 -21.96 3.28 11.89
C GLY A 246 -20.60 3.22 11.19
N THR A 247 -19.57 3.79 11.80
CA THR A 247 -18.20 3.73 11.27
C THR A 247 -17.19 3.55 12.39
N LEU A 248 -15.99 3.05 12.04
CA LEU A 248 -14.89 2.85 12.97
C LEU A 248 -14.44 4.11 13.71
N LEU A 249 -14.75 5.30 13.18
CA LEU A 249 -14.40 6.58 13.82
C LEU A 249 -15.41 7.01 14.88
N GLY A 250 -16.59 6.39 14.93
CA GLY A 250 -17.61 6.67 15.95
C GLY A 250 -17.22 6.18 17.35
N ASP A 251 -16.44 5.11 17.42
CA ASP A 251 -15.84 4.58 18.64
C ASP A 251 -14.48 3.94 18.29
N LEU A 252 -13.38 4.44 18.85
CA LEU A 252 -12.03 3.88 18.64
C LEU A 252 -11.62 2.89 19.74
N SER A 253 -12.55 2.48 20.62
CA SER A 253 -12.29 1.51 21.68
C SER A 253 -11.74 0.18 21.14
N TRP A 254 -12.19 -0.22 19.94
CA TRP A 254 -11.74 -1.42 19.23
C TRP A 254 -10.25 -1.43 18.88
N LEU A 255 -9.60 -0.25 18.83
CA LEU A 255 -8.18 -0.12 18.46
C LEU A 255 -7.22 -0.47 19.61
N ALA A 256 -7.74 -0.61 20.84
CA ALA A 256 -6.93 -0.94 22.01
C ALA A 256 -6.11 -2.22 21.77
N PRO A 257 -4.85 -2.28 22.24
CA PRO A 257 -4.07 -3.52 22.23
C PRO A 257 -4.86 -4.62 22.96
N GLN A 258 -5.07 -5.75 22.30
CA GLN A 258 -5.65 -6.93 22.96
C GLN A 258 -4.59 -7.49 23.92
N GLN A 259 -4.96 -7.66 25.19
CA GLN A 259 -4.10 -8.23 26.25
C GLN A 259 -3.74 -9.70 25.95
#